data_AF-A0A9Q8VAH2-F1
#
_entry.id   AF-A0A9Q8VAH2-F1
#
_cell.length_a   1.000
_cell.length_b   1.000
_cell.length_c   1.000
_cell.angle_alpha   90.00
_cell.angle_beta   90.00
_cell.angle_gamma   90.00
#
_symmetry.space_group_name_H-M   'P 1'
#
loop_
_entity.id
_entity.type
_entity.pdbx_description
1 polymer ?
#
loop_
_entity_poly.entity_id
_entity_poly.type
_entity_poly.pdbx_seq_one_letter_code
_entity_poly.pdbx_strand_id
1 'polypeptide(L)'
;MHTCRATNTLLLGSSIRQMYYQPRALKRPFSSSTLYSSSPSSSSRFSAFLRSTTSLPLADTTSTPAALTPQRTTPPPFNSTKATMTHFRIAVTTDTICPWCYVGHKQLKRAQETWTKRHPADTFAVTYHPFQLHPEWPRGPASSHDKGQYYRENYGPERARLSQQRLTAVGRELGIAFKFGGRTGNTRDSHRLVQLGKKHGNETELRVINGLYNSFFENEGDISQYDVLRKVALGAGISEAEFQKAIIDSDEGGDAVDEAVVKARLEGISGVPDFQIQDRFQINGGQPAEVFVQIFEKVKALEAQSQASS
;
A
#
# COMPACT_ATOMS: atom_id res chain seq x y z
N MET A 1 39.39 -15.67 23.38
CA MET A 1 39.66 -14.92 22.13
C MET A 1 38.35 -14.81 21.37
N HIS A 2 37.66 -13.68 21.54
CA HIS A 2 36.39 -13.38 20.86
C HIS A 2 36.66 -12.40 19.72
N THR A 3 36.18 -12.68 18.52
CA THR A 3 36.10 -11.70 17.44
C THR A 3 34.64 -11.52 17.05
N CYS A 4 34.12 -10.37 17.45
CA CYS A 4 32.81 -9.83 17.11
C CYS A 4 32.88 -9.22 15.70
N ARG A 5 31.97 -9.58 14.80
CA ARG A 5 31.86 -8.99 13.46
C ARG A 5 30.57 -8.17 13.40
N ALA A 6 30.72 -6.86 13.42
CA ALA A 6 29.62 -5.90 13.33
C ALA A 6 29.11 -5.80 11.88
N THR A 7 27.82 -6.01 11.68
CA THR A 7 27.12 -5.68 10.44
C THR A 7 26.52 -4.28 10.53
N ASN A 8 26.83 -3.48 9.52
CA ASN A 8 26.50 -2.07 9.39
C ASN A 8 25.07 -1.90 8.87
N THR A 9 24.12 -1.54 9.75
CA THR A 9 22.74 -1.21 9.37
C THR A 9 22.65 0.28 9.07
N LEU A 10 22.48 0.63 7.79
CA LEU A 10 22.17 1.99 7.36
C LEU A 10 20.70 2.33 7.69
N LEU A 11 20.51 3.00 8.82
CA LEU A 11 19.28 3.72 9.19
C LEU A 11 19.22 5.04 8.43
N LEU A 12 18.35 5.12 7.42
CA LEU A 12 17.87 6.39 6.88
C LEU A 12 16.54 6.71 7.57
N GLY A 13 16.63 7.37 8.73
CA GLY A 13 15.51 8.05 9.35
C GLY A 13 15.58 9.53 9.06
N SER A 14 14.48 10.12 8.58
CA SER A 14 13.92 11.35 9.14
C SER A 14 12.57 11.71 8.52
N SER A 15 11.61 11.90 9.43
CA SER A 15 10.39 12.69 9.31
C SER A 15 9.20 12.11 8.53
N ILE A 16 8.35 11.36 9.23
CA ILE A 16 6.91 11.65 9.45
C ILE A 16 6.53 10.85 10.70
N ARG A 17 6.64 11.48 11.87
CA ARG A 17 6.21 10.90 13.15
C ARG A 17 5.29 11.87 13.84
N GLN A 18 4.07 12.01 13.33
CA GLN A 18 2.96 12.57 14.10
C GLN A 18 1.65 12.34 13.36
N MET A 19 0.96 11.27 13.74
CA MET A 19 -0.49 11.20 13.87
C MET A 19 -0.77 9.73 14.12
N TYR A 20 -1.14 9.42 15.36
CA TYR A 20 -2.05 8.37 15.81
C TYR A 20 -1.63 8.03 17.24
N TYR A 21 -2.61 8.05 18.13
CA TYR A 21 -2.55 7.66 19.54
C TYR A 21 -2.01 8.70 20.56
N GLN A 22 -2.96 9.34 21.25
CA GLN A 22 -2.80 9.90 22.60
C GLN A 22 -4.09 9.57 23.35
N PRO A 23 -4.08 8.79 24.45
CA PRO A 23 -5.24 8.70 25.33
C PRO A 23 -5.22 9.93 26.25
N ARG A 24 -6.30 10.71 26.31
CA ARG A 24 -6.45 11.71 27.39
C ARG A 24 -7.71 11.49 28.20
N ALA A 25 -7.43 11.41 29.50
CA ALA A 25 -8.35 11.37 30.61
C ALA A 25 -9.17 12.67 30.74
N LEU A 26 -10.34 12.51 31.37
CA LEU A 26 -11.31 13.53 31.78
C LEU A 26 -10.71 14.64 32.66
N LYS A 27 -11.07 15.91 32.37
CA LYS A 27 -11.72 16.89 33.30
C LYS A 27 -11.90 18.29 32.67
N ARG A 28 -12.88 19.03 33.20
CA ARG A 28 -13.60 20.21 32.65
C ARG A 28 -12.91 21.59 32.90
N PRO A 29 -13.57 22.77 32.76
CA PRO A 29 -13.14 23.85 31.85
C PRO A 29 -12.65 25.12 32.57
N PHE A 30 -11.93 26.02 31.88
CA PHE A 30 -11.77 27.40 32.33
C PHE A 30 -11.63 28.39 31.15
N SER A 31 -11.98 29.63 31.47
CA SER A 31 -12.47 30.74 30.65
C SER A 31 -11.40 31.67 30.04
N SER A 32 -11.88 32.53 29.14
CA SER A 32 -11.46 33.91 28.77
C SER A 32 -10.41 34.17 27.68
N SER A 33 -10.93 34.73 26.57
CA SER A 33 -10.63 36.04 25.96
C SER A 33 -9.17 36.54 25.84
N THR A 34 -8.74 36.98 24.65
CA THR A 34 -8.58 38.41 24.25
C THR A 34 -7.89 38.54 22.87
N LEU A 35 -8.26 39.61 22.17
CA LEU A 35 -7.93 40.08 20.81
C LEU A 35 -6.50 40.64 20.63
N TYR A 36 -5.95 40.58 19.41
CA TYR A 36 -5.12 41.65 18.76
C TYR A 36 -4.87 41.26 17.28
N SER A 37 -5.43 41.93 16.27
CA SER A 37 -4.97 43.15 15.57
C SER A 37 -3.61 43.05 14.86
N SER A 38 -3.61 43.05 13.52
CA SER A 38 -2.98 44.07 12.62
C SER A 38 -2.57 43.53 11.24
N SER A 39 -2.88 44.31 10.20
CA SER A 39 -2.48 44.19 8.79
C SER A 39 -1.26 45.11 8.49
N PRO A 40 -0.92 45.48 7.23
CA PRO A 40 -0.15 44.74 6.20
C PRO A 40 1.04 45.57 5.64
N SER A 41 1.86 45.01 4.72
CA SER A 41 2.55 45.72 3.60
C SER A 41 3.43 44.74 2.80
N SER A 42 3.32 44.68 1.47
CA SER A 42 4.16 45.37 0.43
C SER A 42 5.62 44.86 0.42
N SER A 43 6.37 44.65 -0.68
CA SER A 43 6.29 45.08 -2.08
C SER A 43 7.38 44.36 -2.93
N SER A 44 7.25 44.45 -4.26
CA SER A 44 8.28 44.44 -5.34
C SER A 44 9.23 43.23 -5.50
N ARG A 45 9.11 42.39 -6.54
CA ARG A 45 9.60 42.54 -7.94
C ARG A 45 11.08 42.93 -8.09
N PHE A 46 11.85 42.01 -8.66
CA PHE A 46 13.06 42.28 -9.45
C PHE A 46 13.09 41.40 -10.70
N SER A 47 13.63 41.98 -11.77
CA SER A 47 13.61 41.55 -13.16
C SER A 47 15.04 41.19 -13.62
N ALA A 48 15.20 40.24 -14.54
CA ALA A 48 16.38 40.14 -15.43
C ALA A 48 16.05 39.18 -16.60
N PHE A 49 15.70 39.67 -17.78
CA PHE A 49 16.56 40.00 -18.94
C PHE A 49 17.25 38.80 -19.60
N LEU A 50 16.68 38.38 -20.74
CA LEU A 50 17.25 37.44 -21.72
C LEU A 50 17.52 38.21 -23.03
N ARG A 51 18.73 38.05 -23.55
CA ARG A 51 19.16 38.23 -24.95
C ARG A 51 20.29 37.23 -25.17
N SER A 52 20.64 36.73 -26.34
CA SER A 52 20.06 36.55 -27.68
C SER A 52 21.27 36.06 -28.49
N THR A 53 21.09 35.02 -29.32
CA THR A 53 21.72 34.78 -30.66
C THR A 53 23.22 35.07 -30.83
N THR A 54 24.04 34.18 -31.40
CA THR A 54 24.12 34.02 -32.86
C THR A 54 24.94 32.78 -33.30
N SER A 55 24.70 32.44 -34.55
CA SER A 55 25.17 31.34 -35.41
C SER A 55 26.52 31.54 -36.11
N LEU A 56 27.22 30.41 -36.36
CA LEU A 56 28.03 29.95 -37.54
C LEU A 56 29.10 30.88 -38.18
N PRO A 57 30.25 30.36 -38.69
CA PRO A 57 30.28 29.67 -40.00
C PRO A 57 31.34 28.56 -40.22
N LEU A 58 31.22 27.97 -41.42
CA LEU A 58 31.97 26.89 -42.07
C LEU A 58 33.44 27.23 -42.41
N ALA A 59 34.29 26.20 -42.51
CA ALA A 59 35.49 26.20 -43.32
C ALA A 59 35.77 24.81 -43.92
N ASP A 60 35.90 24.79 -45.25
CA ASP A 60 36.46 23.72 -46.07
C ASP A 60 37.95 23.49 -45.77
N THR A 61 38.40 22.24 -45.80
CA THR A 61 39.75 21.91 -46.28
C THR A 61 39.80 20.45 -46.73
N THR A 62 40.22 20.30 -47.97
CA THR A 62 40.52 19.07 -48.69
C THR A 62 41.79 18.42 -48.14
N SER A 63 41.71 17.15 -47.73
CA SER A 63 42.87 16.27 -47.69
C SER A 63 42.43 14.81 -47.74
N THR A 64 42.89 14.10 -48.77
CA THR A 64 42.73 12.66 -48.95
C THR A 64 43.95 11.97 -48.33
N PRO A 65 43.78 11.08 -47.34
CA PRO A 65 44.80 10.08 -47.04
C PRO A 65 44.33 8.66 -47.41
N ALA A 66 45.32 7.84 -47.69
CA ALA A 66 45.25 6.49 -48.22
C ALA A 66 44.29 5.55 -47.47
N ALA A 67 43.62 4.70 -48.24
CA ALA A 67 42.77 3.62 -47.76
C ALA A 67 43.57 2.60 -46.95
N LEU A 68 43.48 2.69 -45.62
CA LEU A 68 43.76 1.59 -44.70
C LEU A 68 42.46 0.80 -44.51
N THR A 69 42.50 -0.49 -44.85
CA THR A 69 41.39 -1.42 -44.68
C THR A 69 41.00 -1.49 -43.19
N PRO A 70 39.75 -1.17 -42.79
CA PRO A 70 39.33 -1.37 -41.41
C PRO A 70 39.19 -2.86 -41.17
N GLN A 71 40.05 -3.43 -40.32
CA GLN A 71 39.78 -4.73 -39.73
C GLN A 71 38.49 -4.61 -38.93
N ARG A 72 37.44 -5.24 -39.46
CA ARG A 72 36.15 -5.41 -38.80
C ARG A 72 36.39 -6.34 -37.60
N THR A 73 36.78 -5.77 -36.46
CA THR A 73 36.67 -6.46 -35.18
C THR A 73 35.19 -6.66 -34.91
N THR A 74 34.72 -7.89 -35.06
CA THR A 74 33.39 -8.27 -34.60
C THR A 74 33.32 -7.93 -33.11
N PRO A 75 32.34 -7.12 -32.65
CA PRO A 75 32.12 -6.98 -31.22
C PRO A 75 31.90 -8.38 -30.64
N PRO A 76 32.44 -8.66 -29.43
CA PRO A 76 32.18 -9.93 -28.77
C PRO A 76 30.66 -10.14 -28.72
N PRO A 77 30.19 -11.40 -28.85
CA PRO A 77 28.76 -11.67 -28.77
C PRO A 77 28.25 -11.03 -27.47
N PHE A 78 27.29 -10.12 -27.60
CA PHE A 78 26.50 -9.68 -26.45
C PHE A 78 25.94 -10.95 -25.85
N ASN A 79 26.53 -11.35 -24.72
CA ASN A 79 26.01 -12.44 -23.92
C ASN A 79 24.55 -12.07 -23.69
N SER A 80 23.63 -12.82 -24.29
CA SER A 80 22.22 -12.63 -24.01
C SER A 80 22.08 -12.99 -22.54
N THR A 81 22.05 -11.96 -21.69
CA THR A 81 21.63 -12.11 -20.31
C THR A 81 20.24 -12.67 -20.42
N LYS A 82 20.15 -14.00 -20.27
CA LYS A 82 18.91 -14.75 -20.18
C LYS A 82 18.08 -13.97 -19.18
N ALA A 83 17.03 -13.29 -19.64
CA ALA A 83 16.26 -12.39 -18.79
C ALA A 83 15.72 -13.23 -17.63
N THR A 84 16.30 -13.05 -16.46
CA THR A 84 15.96 -13.86 -15.30
C THR A 84 14.62 -13.38 -14.79
N MET A 85 13.67 -14.31 -14.80
CA MET A 85 12.33 -14.09 -14.28
C MET A 85 12.43 -13.96 -12.76
N THR A 86 11.92 -12.85 -12.23
CA THR A 86 11.79 -12.60 -10.80
C THR A 86 10.38 -12.96 -10.34
N HIS A 87 10.29 -13.71 -9.26
CA HIS A 87 9.04 -14.05 -8.58
C HIS A 87 8.91 -13.23 -7.30
N PHE A 88 8.18 -12.12 -7.36
CA PHE A 88 7.97 -11.24 -6.22
C PHE A 88 6.98 -11.86 -5.23
N ARG A 89 7.43 -12.16 -4.01
CA ARG A 89 6.57 -12.50 -2.87
C ARG A 89 6.27 -11.26 -2.05
N ILE A 90 4.99 -10.98 -1.84
CA ILE A 90 4.52 -9.81 -1.11
C ILE A 90 3.52 -10.27 -0.04
N ALA A 91 3.86 -10.09 1.22
CA ALA A 91 2.93 -10.25 2.33
C ALA A 91 2.36 -8.88 2.71
N VAL A 92 1.04 -8.80 2.83
CA VAL A 92 0.32 -7.55 3.12
C VAL A 92 -0.45 -7.72 4.42
N THR A 93 0.00 -7.05 5.48
CA THR A 93 -0.75 -6.96 6.73
C THR A 93 -1.74 -5.81 6.64
N THR A 94 -3.03 -6.13 6.77
CA THR A 94 -4.12 -5.20 6.41
C THR A 94 -5.33 -5.35 7.31
N ASP A 95 -6.15 -4.31 7.40
CA ASP A 95 -7.50 -4.37 7.97
C ASP A 95 -8.54 -3.96 6.92
N THR A 96 -9.67 -4.68 6.87
CA THR A 96 -10.69 -4.55 5.83
C THR A 96 -11.53 -3.29 5.95
N ILE A 97 -11.52 -2.63 7.13
CA ILE A 97 -12.15 -1.32 7.39
C ILE A 97 -11.18 -0.14 7.27
N CYS A 98 -9.88 -0.37 7.03
CA CYS A 98 -8.90 0.70 6.94
C CYS A 98 -8.86 1.32 5.54
N PRO A 99 -9.22 2.62 5.36
CA PRO A 99 -9.28 3.22 4.02
C PRO A 99 -7.90 3.33 3.37
N TRP A 100 -6.85 3.54 4.17
CA TRP A 100 -5.47 3.57 3.66
C TRP A 100 -4.98 2.19 3.22
N CYS A 101 -5.56 1.10 3.75
CA CYS A 101 -5.28 -0.24 3.24
C CYS A 101 -5.83 -0.42 1.83
N TYR A 102 -7.03 0.09 1.54
CA TYR A 102 -7.57 0.06 0.18
C TYR A 102 -6.76 0.93 -0.78
N VAL A 103 -6.33 2.13 -0.35
CA VAL A 103 -5.42 2.99 -1.11
C VAL A 103 -4.11 2.25 -1.42
N GLY A 104 -3.45 1.68 -0.40
CA GLY A 104 -2.21 0.93 -0.57
C GLY A 104 -2.38 -0.28 -1.50
N HIS A 105 -3.51 -0.98 -1.40
CA HIS A 105 -3.85 -2.09 -2.29
C HIS A 105 -3.93 -1.63 -3.77
N LYS A 106 -4.62 -0.52 -4.06
CA LYS A 106 -4.67 0.04 -5.43
C LYS A 106 -3.30 0.52 -5.91
N GLN A 107 -2.49 1.10 -5.03
CA GLN A 107 -1.14 1.55 -5.38
C GLN A 107 -0.19 0.39 -5.68
N LEU A 108 -0.26 -0.69 -4.90
CA LEU A 108 0.47 -1.93 -5.21
C LEU A 108 0.04 -2.48 -6.57
N LYS A 109 -1.27 -2.55 -6.84
CA LYS A 109 -1.80 -3.01 -8.14
C LYS A 109 -1.26 -2.16 -9.30
N ARG A 110 -1.32 -0.83 -9.19
CA ARG A 110 -0.78 0.10 -10.19
C ARG A 110 0.73 -0.08 -10.39
N ALA A 111 1.48 -0.36 -9.31
CA ALA A 111 2.90 -0.65 -9.40
C ALA A 111 3.18 -1.96 -10.15
N GLN A 112 2.40 -3.02 -9.87
CA GLN A 112 2.49 -4.30 -10.59
C GLN A 112 2.20 -4.13 -12.07
N GLU A 113 1.12 -3.43 -12.43
CA GLU A 113 0.78 -3.12 -13.83
C GLU A 113 1.89 -2.32 -14.53
N THR A 114 2.50 -1.36 -13.83
CA THR A 114 3.63 -0.56 -14.35
C THR A 114 4.89 -1.41 -14.53
N TRP A 115 5.13 -2.34 -13.61
CA TRP A 115 6.25 -3.26 -13.67
C TRP A 115 6.13 -4.25 -14.82
N THR A 116 5.00 -4.96 -14.91
CA THR A 116 4.77 -6.02 -15.91
C THR A 116 4.84 -5.49 -17.34
N LYS A 117 4.52 -4.21 -17.58
CA LYS A 117 4.75 -3.57 -18.91
C LYS A 117 6.22 -3.58 -19.35
N ARG A 118 7.16 -3.50 -18.40
CA ARG A 118 8.60 -3.49 -18.67
C ARG A 118 9.23 -4.87 -18.51
N HIS A 119 8.67 -5.69 -17.61
CA HIS A 119 9.19 -7.01 -17.26
C HIS A 119 8.06 -8.06 -17.32
N PRO A 120 7.59 -8.44 -18.52
CA PRO A 120 6.41 -9.29 -18.68
C PRO A 120 6.59 -10.73 -18.19
N ALA A 121 7.84 -11.20 -18.05
CA ALA A 121 8.14 -12.52 -17.50
C ALA A 121 8.05 -12.54 -15.97
N ASP A 122 8.20 -11.41 -15.29
CA ASP A 122 8.18 -11.36 -13.83
C ASP A 122 6.75 -11.55 -13.29
N THR A 123 6.65 -12.19 -12.13
CA THR A 123 5.35 -12.55 -11.53
C THR A 123 5.25 -12.09 -10.09
N PHE A 124 4.02 -11.98 -9.60
CA PHE A 124 3.73 -11.53 -8.24
C PHE A 124 2.85 -12.55 -7.52
N ALA A 125 3.25 -12.92 -6.31
CA ALA A 125 2.44 -13.65 -5.35
C ALA A 125 2.17 -12.72 -4.17
N VAL A 126 0.92 -12.27 -4.05
CA VAL A 126 0.46 -11.41 -2.95
C VAL A 126 -0.39 -12.25 -2.01
N THR A 127 -0.11 -12.17 -0.71
CA THR A 127 -0.89 -12.83 0.33
C THR A 127 -1.25 -11.83 1.42
N TYR A 128 -2.43 -11.98 2.02
CA TYR A 128 -2.96 -11.03 2.99
C TYR A 128 -2.94 -11.64 4.40
N HIS A 129 -2.49 -10.83 5.35
CA HIS A 129 -2.43 -11.16 6.77
C HIS A 129 -3.36 -10.22 7.55
N PRO A 130 -4.12 -10.77 8.50
CA PRO A 130 -5.10 -9.99 9.21
C PRO A 130 -4.43 -9.05 10.22
N PHE A 131 -4.93 -7.84 10.26
CA PHE A 131 -4.76 -6.90 11.35
C PHE A 131 -6.14 -6.38 11.73
N GLN A 132 -6.34 -6.11 13.01
CA GLN A 132 -7.56 -5.42 13.46
C GLN A 132 -7.17 -4.10 14.10
N LEU A 133 -7.73 -3.01 13.57
CA LEU A 133 -7.70 -1.69 14.21
C LEU A 133 -8.45 -1.72 15.53
N HIS A 134 -9.55 -2.47 15.58
CA HIS A 134 -10.46 -2.59 16.72
C HIS A 134 -10.74 -4.06 17.11
N PRO A 135 -9.72 -4.81 17.57
CA PRO A 135 -9.90 -6.19 18.03
C PRO A 135 -10.83 -6.29 19.25
N GLU A 136 -10.94 -5.21 20.03
CA GLU A 136 -11.78 -5.11 21.23
C GLU A 136 -13.28 -5.00 20.94
N TRP A 137 -13.68 -4.68 19.70
CA TRP A 137 -15.09 -4.55 19.37
C TRP A 137 -15.81 -5.90 19.48
N PRO A 138 -17.04 -5.95 20.02
CA PRO A 138 -17.78 -7.19 20.10
C PRO A 138 -17.95 -7.83 18.72
N ARG A 139 -17.80 -9.15 18.66
CA ARG A 139 -17.88 -9.93 17.42
C ARG A 139 -19.34 -10.09 16.96
N GLY A 140 -19.51 -10.44 15.69
CA GLY A 140 -20.79 -10.81 15.09
C GLY A 140 -21.67 -9.64 14.65
N PRO A 141 -22.76 -9.95 13.93
CA PRO A 141 -23.57 -8.98 13.19
C PRO A 141 -24.38 -8.02 14.07
N ALA A 142 -24.64 -8.37 15.33
CA ALA A 142 -25.47 -7.55 16.23
C ALA A 142 -24.75 -6.29 16.75
N SER A 143 -23.44 -6.18 16.53
CA SER A 143 -22.56 -5.25 17.25
C SER A 143 -22.01 -4.12 16.38
N SER A 144 -22.53 -3.91 15.16
CA SER A 144 -22.03 -2.84 14.31
C SER A 144 -22.50 -1.45 14.77
N HIS A 145 -21.76 -0.43 14.35
CA HIS A 145 -21.96 0.98 14.67
C HIS A 145 -22.24 1.79 13.41
N ASP A 146 -22.92 2.93 13.54
CA ASP A 146 -22.99 3.89 12.44
C ASP A 146 -21.58 4.42 12.13
N LYS A 147 -21.13 4.23 10.90
CA LYS A 147 -19.75 4.50 10.49
C LYS A 147 -19.42 5.99 10.58
N GLY A 148 -20.34 6.84 10.16
CA GLY A 148 -20.15 8.29 10.15
C GLY A 148 -20.14 8.87 11.56
N GLN A 149 -21.05 8.42 12.42
CA GLN A 149 -21.11 8.79 13.83
C GLN A 149 -19.84 8.36 14.55
N TYR A 150 -19.43 7.10 14.38
CA TYR A 150 -18.19 6.58 14.94
C TYR A 150 -16.99 7.48 14.62
N TYR A 151 -16.82 7.88 13.36
CA TYR A 151 -15.73 8.76 12.96
C TYR A 151 -15.82 10.17 13.56
N ARG A 152 -17.01 10.75 13.64
CA ARG A 152 -17.19 12.09 14.24
C ARG A 152 -16.90 12.08 15.74
N GLU A 153 -17.33 11.04 16.45
CA GLU A 153 -17.13 10.91 17.90
C GLU A 153 -15.66 10.66 18.26
N ASN A 154 -14.97 9.78 17.50
CA ASN A 154 -13.60 9.37 17.84
C ASN A 154 -12.52 10.34 17.33
N TYR A 155 -12.77 11.03 16.22
CA TYR A 155 -11.78 11.92 15.62
C TYR A 155 -12.15 13.41 15.70
N GLY A 156 -13.40 13.72 16.03
CA GLY A 156 -13.97 15.06 15.94
C GLY A 156 -14.52 15.35 14.53
N PRO A 157 -15.61 16.13 14.42
CA PRO A 157 -16.33 16.33 13.16
C PRO A 157 -15.47 16.98 12.07
N GLU A 158 -14.65 17.97 12.42
CA GLU A 158 -13.80 18.67 11.45
C GLU A 158 -12.67 17.78 10.93
N ARG A 159 -12.01 17.02 11.81
CA ARG A 159 -10.96 16.09 11.39
C ARG A 159 -11.51 14.95 10.54
N ALA A 160 -12.70 14.45 10.87
CA ALA A 160 -13.39 13.46 10.06
C ALA A 160 -13.68 14.02 8.65
N ARG A 161 -14.24 15.24 8.56
CA ARG A 161 -14.51 15.92 7.29
C ARG A 161 -13.26 16.11 6.44
N LEU A 162 -12.17 16.62 7.02
CA LEU A 162 -10.89 16.81 6.31
C LEU A 162 -10.29 15.47 5.84
N SER A 163 -10.39 14.42 6.67
CA SER A 163 -9.92 13.08 6.31
C SER A 163 -10.72 12.50 5.15
N GLN A 164 -12.05 12.67 5.16
CA GLN A 164 -12.92 12.28 4.06
C GLN A 164 -12.58 13.02 2.76
N GLN A 165 -12.38 14.34 2.81
CA GLN A 165 -11.96 15.12 1.64
C GLN A 165 -10.65 14.61 1.03
N ARG A 166 -9.65 14.33 1.88
CA ARG A 166 -8.37 13.75 1.45
C ARG A 166 -8.57 12.38 0.79
N LEU A 167 -9.37 11.51 1.41
CA LEU A 167 -9.67 10.18 0.86
C LEU A 167 -10.42 10.28 -0.46
N THR A 168 -11.38 11.19 -0.62
CA THR A 168 -12.07 11.41 -1.89
C THR A 168 -11.12 11.88 -2.99
N ALA A 169 -10.20 12.80 -2.67
CA ALA A 169 -9.22 13.28 -3.65
C ALA A 169 -8.30 12.15 -4.14
N VAL A 170 -7.69 11.39 -3.20
CA VAL A 170 -6.83 10.25 -3.51
C VAL A 170 -7.63 9.12 -4.19
N GLY A 171 -8.84 8.86 -3.73
CA GLY A 171 -9.72 7.84 -4.29
C GLY A 171 -10.01 8.09 -5.76
N ARG A 172 -10.33 9.34 -6.14
CA ARG A 172 -10.57 9.71 -7.54
C ARG A 172 -9.38 9.40 -8.44
N GLU A 173 -8.15 9.62 -7.98
CA GLU A 173 -6.93 9.30 -8.73
C GLU A 173 -6.71 7.79 -8.91
N LEU A 174 -7.24 6.98 -8.00
CA LEU A 174 -7.10 5.52 -7.96
C LEU A 174 -8.35 4.77 -8.43
N GLY A 175 -9.37 5.49 -8.91
CA GLY A 175 -10.65 4.90 -9.29
C GLY A 175 -11.42 4.28 -8.13
N ILE A 176 -11.26 4.79 -6.91
CA ILE A 176 -12.03 4.41 -5.72
C ILE A 176 -13.13 5.46 -5.48
N ALA A 177 -14.38 5.02 -5.51
CA ALA A 177 -15.54 5.88 -5.20
C ALA A 177 -15.89 5.82 -3.71
N PHE A 178 -15.04 6.41 -2.85
CA PHE A 178 -15.25 6.36 -1.39
C PHE A 178 -16.61 6.94 -0.97
N LYS A 179 -17.36 6.14 -0.23
CA LYS A 179 -18.59 6.47 0.48
C LYS A 179 -18.40 6.31 1.99
N PHE A 180 -18.89 7.27 2.74
CA PHE A 180 -18.61 7.39 4.17
C PHE A 180 -19.80 7.06 5.08
N GLY A 181 -20.98 6.73 4.51
CA GLY A 181 -22.13 6.24 5.26
C GLY A 181 -22.09 4.73 5.52
N GLY A 182 -23.23 4.15 5.88
CA GLY A 182 -23.33 2.74 6.25
C GLY A 182 -22.82 2.44 7.65
N ARG A 183 -22.46 1.17 7.90
CA ARG A 183 -22.10 0.67 9.23
C ARG A 183 -20.69 0.08 9.25
N THR A 184 -20.11 -0.03 10.44
CA THR A 184 -18.80 -0.64 10.68
C THR A 184 -18.83 -1.49 11.94
N GLY A 185 -18.03 -2.54 12.00
CA GLY A 185 -18.03 -3.49 13.12
C GLY A 185 -16.73 -4.28 13.16
N ASN A 186 -16.68 -5.29 14.04
CA ASN A 186 -15.49 -6.13 14.17
C ASN A 186 -15.18 -6.84 12.84
N THR A 187 -13.91 -6.83 12.43
CA THR A 187 -13.47 -7.33 11.13
C THR A 187 -13.05 -8.80 11.11
N ARG A 188 -13.16 -9.52 12.23
CA ARG A 188 -12.63 -10.89 12.37
C ARG A 188 -13.23 -11.83 11.34
N ASP A 189 -14.55 -11.80 11.16
CA ASP A 189 -15.21 -12.68 10.18
C ASP A 189 -14.90 -12.29 8.73
N SER A 190 -14.66 -11.00 8.46
CA SER A 190 -14.16 -10.57 7.16
C SER A 190 -12.75 -11.11 6.89
N HIS A 191 -11.89 -11.17 7.92
CA HIS A 191 -10.56 -11.77 7.83
C HIS A 191 -10.62 -13.29 7.71
N ARG A 192 -11.56 -13.95 8.39
CA ARG A 192 -11.82 -15.39 8.20
C ARG A 192 -12.23 -15.69 6.76
N LEU A 193 -13.06 -14.83 6.15
CA LEU A 193 -13.40 -14.97 4.74
C LEU A 193 -12.19 -14.81 3.81
N VAL A 194 -11.24 -13.91 4.13
CA VAL A 194 -9.96 -13.80 3.41
C VAL A 194 -9.15 -15.09 3.54
N GLN A 195 -9.05 -15.66 4.75
CA GLN A 195 -8.38 -16.96 4.96
C GLN A 195 -9.06 -18.10 4.21
N LEU A 196 -10.39 -18.11 4.13
CA LEU A 196 -11.13 -19.06 3.31
C LEU A 196 -10.76 -18.90 1.83
N GLY A 197 -10.78 -17.67 1.31
CA GLY A 197 -10.35 -17.37 -0.06
C GLY A 197 -8.92 -17.82 -0.36
N LYS A 198 -8.01 -17.68 0.61
CA LYS A 198 -6.61 -18.15 0.50
C LYS A 198 -6.50 -19.66 0.27
N LYS A 199 -7.42 -20.48 0.80
CA LYS A 199 -7.44 -21.93 0.53
C LYS A 199 -7.72 -22.26 -0.93
N HIS A 200 -8.38 -21.36 -1.66
CA HIS A 200 -8.64 -21.46 -3.10
C HIS A 200 -7.57 -20.77 -3.96
N GLY A 201 -6.45 -20.34 -3.36
CA GLY A 201 -5.34 -19.69 -4.05
C GLY A 201 -5.42 -18.17 -4.14
N ASN A 202 -4.29 -17.55 -4.51
CA ASN A 202 -4.08 -16.10 -4.46
C ASN A 202 -5.11 -15.29 -5.28
N GLU A 203 -5.62 -15.84 -6.38
CA GLU A 203 -6.63 -15.14 -7.19
C GLU A 203 -7.97 -15.03 -6.46
N THR A 204 -8.41 -16.11 -5.81
CA THR A 204 -9.64 -16.12 -5.02
C THR A 204 -9.50 -15.24 -3.77
N GLU A 205 -8.36 -15.34 -3.07
CA GLU A 205 -8.01 -14.43 -1.96
C GLU A 205 -8.09 -12.95 -2.39
N LEU A 206 -7.53 -12.63 -3.56
CA LEU A 206 -7.56 -11.29 -4.14
C LEU A 206 -8.99 -10.84 -4.48
N ARG A 207 -9.83 -11.73 -5.04
CA ARG A 207 -11.24 -11.42 -5.32
C ARG A 207 -12.02 -11.15 -4.02
N VAL A 208 -11.79 -11.92 -2.97
CA VAL A 208 -12.40 -11.68 -1.65
C VAL A 208 -12.00 -10.30 -1.10
N ILE A 209 -10.70 -9.99 -1.04
CA ILE A 209 -10.20 -8.70 -0.55
C ILE A 209 -10.81 -7.53 -1.34
N ASN A 210 -10.85 -7.63 -2.67
CA ASN A 210 -11.46 -6.61 -3.52
C ASN A 210 -12.97 -6.47 -3.25
N GLY A 211 -13.68 -7.59 -3.09
CA GLY A 211 -15.11 -7.60 -2.77
C GLY A 211 -15.42 -6.97 -1.41
N LEU A 212 -14.60 -7.23 -0.39
CA LEU A 212 -14.71 -6.60 0.93
C LEU A 212 -14.49 -5.09 0.86
N TYR A 213 -13.43 -4.64 0.19
CA TYR A 213 -13.17 -3.21 0.01
C TYR A 213 -14.27 -2.52 -0.78
N ASN A 214 -14.70 -3.10 -1.89
CA ASN A 214 -15.77 -2.52 -2.70
C ASN A 214 -17.09 -2.44 -1.92
N SER A 215 -17.45 -3.51 -1.20
CA SER A 215 -18.64 -3.54 -0.34
C SER A 215 -18.60 -2.42 0.71
N PHE A 216 -17.52 -2.35 1.51
CA PHE A 216 -17.43 -1.43 2.64
C PHE A 216 -17.21 0.04 2.25
N PHE A 217 -16.33 0.29 1.27
CA PHE A 217 -15.91 1.64 0.92
C PHE A 217 -16.67 2.25 -0.24
N GLU A 218 -17.27 1.47 -1.13
CA GLU A 218 -17.93 2.01 -2.34
C GLU A 218 -19.43 1.74 -2.35
N ASN A 219 -19.91 0.78 -1.55
CA ASN A 219 -21.32 0.39 -1.48
C ASN A 219 -21.94 0.51 -0.09
N GLU A 220 -21.21 1.06 0.89
CA GLU A 220 -21.69 1.27 2.26
C GLU A 220 -22.16 -0.01 2.98
N GLY A 221 -21.70 -1.16 2.50
CA GLY A 221 -22.01 -2.47 3.07
C GLY A 221 -21.34 -2.68 4.43
N ASP A 222 -22.07 -3.32 5.33
CA ASP A 222 -21.56 -3.70 6.65
C ASP A 222 -20.89 -5.07 6.58
N ILE A 223 -19.55 -5.08 6.54
CA ILE A 223 -18.75 -6.32 6.46
C ILE A 223 -18.68 -7.11 7.77
N SER A 224 -19.40 -6.69 8.82
CA SER A 224 -19.70 -7.54 9.98
C SER A 224 -20.97 -8.39 9.80
N GLN A 225 -21.76 -8.12 8.74
CA GLN A 225 -22.97 -8.88 8.44
C GLN A 225 -22.68 -10.08 7.56
N TYR A 226 -23.22 -11.24 7.95
CA TYR A 226 -23.07 -12.49 7.22
C TYR A 226 -23.62 -12.42 5.79
N ASP A 227 -24.74 -11.72 5.56
CA ASP A 227 -25.27 -11.54 4.21
C ASP A 227 -24.32 -10.77 3.28
N VAL A 228 -23.57 -9.81 3.82
CA VAL A 228 -22.58 -9.05 3.04
C VAL A 228 -21.37 -9.94 2.76
N LEU A 229 -20.87 -10.66 3.76
CA LEU A 229 -19.76 -11.60 3.60
C LEU A 229 -20.09 -12.72 2.60
N ARG A 230 -21.31 -13.25 2.66
CA ARG A 230 -21.83 -14.27 1.73
C ARG A 230 -21.80 -13.77 0.29
N LYS A 231 -22.33 -12.57 0.02
CA LYS A 231 -22.29 -11.96 -1.32
C LYS A 231 -20.85 -11.82 -1.85
N VAL A 232 -19.92 -11.44 -0.98
CA VAL A 232 -18.49 -11.36 -1.34
C VAL A 232 -17.90 -12.73 -1.62
N ALA A 233 -18.21 -13.75 -0.81
CA ALA A 233 -17.75 -15.12 -1.00
C ALA A 233 -18.19 -15.68 -2.36
N LEU A 234 -19.48 -15.58 -2.67
CA LEU A 234 -20.05 -16.04 -3.94
C LEU A 234 -19.44 -15.30 -5.13
N GLY A 235 -19.29 -13.97 -5.03
CA GLY A 235 -18.66 -13.14 -6.05
C GLY A 235 -17.17 -13.48 -6.28
N ALA A 236 -16.50 -14.06 -5.29
CA ALA A 236 -15.14 -14.55 -5.41
C ALA A 236 -15.05 -16.00 -5.94
N GLY A 237 -16.18 -16.70 -6.11
CA GLY A 237 -16.24 -18.08 -6.56
C GLY A 237 -16.16 -19.13 -5.45
N ILE A 238 -16.32 -18.74 -4.18
CA ILE A 238 -16.48 -19.66 -3.05
C ILE A 238 -17.95 -20.10 -3.02
N SER A 239 -18.23 -21.40 -2.87
CA SER A 239 -19.61 -21.89 -2.90
C SER A 239 -20.40 -21.49 -1.64
N GLU A 240 -21.73 -21.41 -1.78
CA GLU A 240 -22.64 -21.13 -0.65
C GLU A 240 -22.45 -22.15 0.48
N ALA A 241 -22.30 -23.44 0.13
CA ALA A 241 -22.11 -24.51 1.11
C ALA A 241 -20.78 -24.37 1.88
N GLU A 242 -19.70 -24.00 1.19
CA GLU A 242 -18.41 -23.74 1.84
C GLU A 242 -18.46 -22.52 2.76
N PHE A 243 -19.08 -21.42 2.30
CA PHE A 243 -19.27 -20.23 3.11
C PHE A 243 -20.09 -20.53 4.37
N GLN A 244 -21.24 -21.18 4.22
CA GLN A 244 -22.14 -21.52 5.32
C GLN A 244 -21.41 -22.38 6.35
N LYS A 245 -20.75 -23.46 5.90
CA LYS A 245 -19.97 -24.34 6.78
C LYS A 245 -18.86 -23.60 7.50
N ALA A 246 -18.05 -22.83 6.78
CA ALA A 246 -16.83 -22.26 7.32
C ALA A 246 -17.09 -21.05 8.21
N ILE A 247 -18.07 -20.19 7.89
CA ILE A 247 -18.28 -18.89 8.56
C ILE A 247 -19.44 -18.91 9.54
N ILE A 248 -20.54 -19.61 9.22
CA ILE A 248 -21.79 -19.57 10.01
C ILE A 248 -21.89 -20.76 10.95
N ASP A 249 -21.68 -21.97 10.42
CA ASP A 249 -21.88 -23.22 11.18
C ASP A 249 -20.66 -23.57 12.03
N SER A 250 -19.53 -22.90 11.82
CA SER A 250 -18.28 -23.14 12.55
C SER A 250 -17.44 -21.87 12.70
N ASP A 251 -16.37 -21.97 13.50
CA ASP A 251 -15.34 -20.93 13.62
C ASP A 251 -14.09 -21.23 12.76
N GLU A 252 -14.27 -21.85 11.57
CA GLU A 252 -13.13 -22.23 10.73
C GLU A 252 -12.22 -21.02 10.41
N GLY A 253 -10.92 -21.21 10.64
CA GLY A 253 -9.90 -20.16 10.47
C GLY A 253 -9.90 -19.06 11.54
N GLY A 254 -10.80 -19.12 12.53
CA GLY A 254 -10.92 -18.13 13.60
C GLY A 254 -9.65 -17.99 14.44
N ASP A 255 -9.14 -19.10 14.97
CA ASP A 255 -7.91 -19.11 15.79
C ASP A 255 -6.71 -18.57 15.00
N ALA A 256 -6.57 -18.97 13.74
CA ALA A 256 -5.49 -18.49 12.88
C ALA A 256 -5.56 -16.97 12.63
N VAL A 257 -6.76 -16.40 12.55
CA VAL A 257 -6.94 -14.94 12.46
C VAL A 257 -6.54 -14.27 13.76
N ASP A 258 -7.01 -14.80 14.90
CA ASP A 258 -6.72 -14.23 16.22
C ASP A 258 -5.20 -14.26 16.52
N GLU A 259 -4.54 -15.37 16.24
CA GLU A 259 -3.09 -15.53 16.36
C GLU A 259 -2.32 -14.56 15.46
N ALA A 260 -2.74 -14.43 14.19
CA ALA A 260 -2.07 -13.54 13.24
C ALA A 260 -2.21 -12.05 13.62
N VAL A 261 -3.36 -11.64 14.18
CA VAL A 261 -3.57 -10.28 14.69
C VAL A 261 -2.65 -9.98 15.88
N VAL A 262 -2.47 -10.94 16.79
CA VAL A 262 -1.53 -10.81 17.92
C VAL A 262 -0.09 -10.78 17.40
N LYS A 263 0.27 -11.71 16.52
CA LYS A 263 1.62 -11.83 15.93
C LYS A 263 2.05 -10.54 15.24
N ALA A 264 1.19 -9.94 14.41
CA ALA A 264 1.50 -8.68 13.73
C ALA A 264 1.92 -7.57 14.71
N ARG A 265 1.24 -7.45 15.85
CA ARG A 265 1.59 -6.47 16.89
C ARG A 265 2.91 -6.81 17.59
N LEU A 266 3.17 -8.08 17.87
CA LEU A 266 4.43 -8.54 18.47
C LEU A 266 5.63 -8.31 17.54
N GLU A 267 5.41 -8.41 16.22
CA GLU A 267 6.41 -8.11 15.19
C GLU A 267 6.61 -6.61 14.95
N GLY A 268 5.96 -5.76 15.76
CA GLY A 268 6.14 -4.31 15.73
C GLY A 268 5.29 -3.58 14.68
N ILE A 269 4.34 -4.26 14.04
CA ILE A 269 3.39 -3.61 13.11
C ILE A 269 2.41 -2.79 13.95
N SER A 270 2.66 -1.48 14.03
CA SER A 270 1.83 -0.54 14.77
C SER A 270 0.76 0.16 13.92
N GLY A 271 0.73 -0.11 12.61
CA GLY A 271 -0.20 0.50 11.68
C GLY A 271 -0.25 -0.25 10.35
N VAL A 272 -1.36 -0.08 9.63
CA VAL A 272 -1.63 -0.76 8.36
C VAL A 272 -2.05 0.23 7.27
N PRO A 273 -1.79 -0.07 5.98
CA PRO A 273 -1.21 -1.32 5.47
C PRO A 273 0.29 -1.40 5.73
N ASP A 274 0.77 -2.63 5.92
CA ASP A 274 2.19 -2.95 5.97
C ASP A 274 2.50 -3.97 4.86
N PHE A 275 3.53 -3.71 4.07
CA PHE A 275 3.95 -4.57 2.96
C PHE A 275 5.35 -5.10 3.22
N GLN A 276 5.50 -6.42 3.24
CA GLN A 276 6.78 -7.11 3.31
C GLN A 276 7.06 -7.76 1.95
N ILE A 277 8.15 -7.36 1.30
CA ILE A 277 8.56 -7.84 -0.02
C ILE A 277 9.83 -8.68 0.14
N GLN A 278 9.77 -9.93 -0.32
CA GLN A 278 10.82 -10.94 -0.17
C GLN A 278 11.36 -11.09 1.26
N ASP A 279 10.52 -10.86 2.28
CA ASP A 279 10.88 -10.90 3.70
C ASP A 279 12.07 -9.99 4.07
N ARG A 280 12.34 -8.97 3.25
CA ARG A 280 13.54 -8.11 3.34
C ARG A 280 13.24 -6.63 3.27
N PHE A 281 12.25 -6.23 2.48
CA PHE A 281 11.89 -4.84 2.29
C PHE A 281 10.52 -4.57 2.88
N GLN A 282 10.43 -3.56 3.74
CA GLN A 282 9.19 -3.14 4.37
C GLN A 282 8.73 -1.80 3.83
N ILE A 283 7.44 -1.68 3.50
CA ILE A 283 6.78 -0.42 3.14
C ILE A 283 5.60 -0.22 4.08
N ASN A 284 5.60 0.86 4.85
CA ASN A 284 4.49 1.20 5.73
C ASN A 284 3.57 2.26 5.09
N GLY A 285 2.25 2.03 5.17
CA GLY A 285 1.22 2.94 4.71
C GLY A 285 0.89 2.82 3.22
N GLY A 286 -0.16 3.54 2.78
CA GLY A 286 -0.59 3.60 1.38
C GLY A 286 0.34 4.47 0.52
N GLN A 287 1.61 4.06 0.39
CA GLN A 287 2.64 4.80 -0.35
C GLN A 287 2.35 4.87 -1.86
N PRO A 288 2.92 5.85 -2.58
CA PRO A 288 2.83 5.93 -4.03
C PRO A 288 3.36 4.68 -4.75
N ALA A 289 2.76 4.35 -5.90
CA ALA A 289 3.16 3.21 -6.72
C ALA A 289 4.66 3.22 -7.08
N GLU A 290 5.25 4.41 -7.21
CA GLU A 290 6.65 4.63 -7.51
C GLU A 290 7.58 4.04 -6.44
N VAL A 291 7.16 4.07 -5.17
CA VAL A 291 7.92 3.47 -4.06
C VAL A 291 8.00 1.95 -4.22
N PHE A 292 6.89 1.30 -4.56
CA PHE A 292 6.86 -0.14 -4.83
C PHE A 292 7.74 -0.50 -6.03
N VAL A 293 7.65 0.27 -7.12
CA VAL A 293 8.49 0.06 -8.32
C VAL A 293 9.98 0.16 -7.98
N GLN A 294 10.40 1.14 -7.17
CA GLN A 294 11.80 1.26 -6.74
C GLN A 294 12.26 0.04 -5.93
N ILE A 295 11.40 -0.55 -5.10
CA ILE A 295 11.72 -1.79 -4.38
C ILE A 295 11.81 -2.98 -5.34
N PHE A 296 10.92 -3.07 -6.33
CA PHE A 296 10.98 -4.13 -7.33
C PHE A 296 12.30 -4.10 -8.12
N GLU A 297 12.78 -2.90 -8.51
CA GLU A 297 14.10 -2.74 -9.15
C GLU A 297 15.22 -3.25 -8.25
N LYS A 298 15.20 -2.90 -6.95
CA LYS A 298 16.22 -3.36 -5.99
C LYS A 298 16.21 -4.87 -5.84
N VAL A 299 15.02 -5.48 -5.72
CA VAL A 299 14.88 -6.94 -5.61
C VAL A 299 15.43 -7.63 -6.87
N LYS A 300 15.04 -7.19 -8.06
CA LYS A 300 15.52 -7.78 -9.33
C LYS A 300 17.04 -7.67 -9.46
N ALA A 301 17.62 -6.52 -9.11
CA ALA A 301 19.07 -6.32 -9.13
C ALA A 301 19.82 -7.25 -8.16
N LEU A 302 19.29 -7.45 -6.94
CA LEU A 302 19.88 -8.34 -5.95
C LEU A 302 19.81 -9.82 -6.36
N GLU A 303 18.72 -10.24 -6.98
CA GLU A 303 18.59 -11.60 -7.51
C GLU A 303 19.59 -11.86 -8.64
N ALA A 304 19.74 -10.91 -9.57
CA ALA A 304 20.72 -11.01 -10.65
C ALA A 304 22.17 -11.10 -10.13
N GLN A 305 22.52 -10.34 -9.09
CA GLN A 305 23.85 -10.40 -8.46
C GLN A 305 24.10 -11.74 -7.75
N SER A 306 23.08 -12.27 -7.05
CA SER A 306 23.18 -13.55 -6.35
C SER A 306 23.38 -14.71 -7.34
N GLN A 307 22.71 -14.65 -8.48
CA GLN A 307 22.85 -15.64 -9.56
C GLN A 307 24.19 -15.54 -10.30
N ALA A 308 24.76 -14.34 -10.44
CA ALA A 308 26.08 -14.16 -11.05
C ALA A 308 27.24 -14.61 -10.14
N SER A 309 26.98 -14.75 -8.83
CA SER A 309 27.97 -15.15 -7.82
C SER A 309 27.88 -16.64 -7.46
N SER A 310 26.92 -17.38 -8.02
CA SER A 310 26.70 -18.82 -7.82
C SER A 310 27.18 -19.63 -9.01
#